data_AF-A0A1E4T6P2-F1
#
_entry.id   AF-A0A1E4T6P2-F1
#
_cell.length_a   1.000
_cell.length_b   1.000
_cell.length_c   1.000
_cell.angle_alpha   90.00
_cell.angle_beta   90.00
_cell.angle_gamma   90.00
#
_symmetry.space_group_name_H-M   'P 1'
#
loop_
_entity.id
_entity.type
_entity.pdbx_description
1 polymer ?
#
loop_
_entity_poly.entity_id
_entity_poly.type
_entity_poly.pdbx_seq_one_letter_code
_entity_poly.pdbx_strand_id
1 'polypeptide(L)'
;MKTTTLLVLLLYLGQFEAEGSSSISEKKSIQDFLEQLQQTNTAFLPDLFLEDSCSVLALSVILPKCSTTERSYPLTDLEKSRAAIELTKCIFSNQQHSKKLPSNCIKVDSKTQDTNLINKCLDGLAKDPVLWTTYFGYLNTVEQLCYYYNAENEKDNILAVYADMRNSFEVLLGVVGEMEILFDRGEHSFIGSIKSRLFEELQTFQEELKVQLDQDLKQAYSKFNDTIGNVTAQVESVNDAVDGLETKVVHKVDEIISQISDTTDKKLIDFNKQWESNMREVIRLANLKNRAYVDDINKYNDIMRTDLKQRNEKLVEELGSNIQFLETQSNLISNQLSENNSRFQKMIDSYSKFDSKLLRFAKLLGGFLGCVALLGIYLVCSAIGFERLIWIISFLTGVYSGLKTMNLFGF
;
A
#
# COMPACT_ATOMS: atom_id res chain seq x y z
N MET A 1 -18.87 14.88 -23.46
CA MET A 1 -18.95 13.41 -23.66
C MET A 1 -17.67 12.65 -23.27
N LYS A 2 -16.54 13.30 -22.96
CA LYS A 2 -15.31 12.66 -22.45
C LYS A 2 -15.18 12.61 -20.91
N THR A 3 -16.02 13.35 -20.19
CA THR A 3 -16.02 13.45 -18.71
C THR A 3 -16.77 12.30 -18.03
N THR A 4 -17.82 11.76 -18.66
CA THR A 4 -18.58 10.62 -18.12
C THR A 4 -17.80 9.32 -18.15
N THR A 5 -16.89 9.13 -19.11
CA THR A 5 -16.03 7.93 -19.18
C THR A 5 -14.97 7.92 -18.06
N LEU A 6 -14.48 9.08 -17.65
CA LEU A 6 -13.53 9.22 -16.54
C LEU A 6 -14.21 8.95 -15.19
N LEU A 7 -15.45 9.43 -15.02
CA LEU A 7 -16.24 9.23 -13.81
C LEU A 7 -16.65 7.76 -13.60
N VAL A 8 -16.96 7.05 -14.69
CA VAL A 8 -17.25 5.60 -14.64
C VAL A 8 -15.98 4.79 -14.34
N LEU A 9 -14.80 5.22 -14.81
CA LEU A 9 -13.51 4.59 -14.48
C LEU A 9 -13.12 4.80 -13.00
N LEU A 10 -13.41 5.99 -12.45
CA LEU A 10 -13.15 6.33 -11.05
C LEU A 10 -14.10 5.62 -10.07
N LEU A 11 -15.37 5.46 -10.44
CA LEU A 11 -16.33 4.67 -9.66
C LEU A 11 -16.03 3.15 -9.71
N TYR A 12 -15.42 2.66 -10.79
CA TYR A 12 -15.02 1.25 -10.91
C TYR A 12 -13.79 0.90 -10.05
N LEU A 13 -12.93 1.86 -9.76
CA LEU A 13 -11.73 1.65 -8.94
C LEU A 13 -12.03 1.73 -7.44
N GLY A 14 -13.10 2.42 -7.03
CA GLY A 14 -13.49 2.57 -5.63
C GLY A 14 -14.19 1.37 -4.97
N GLN A 15 -14.46 0.28 -5.70
CA GLN A 15 -15.13 -0.91 -5.13
C GLN A 15 -14.17 -2.05 -4.71
N PHE A 16 -12.86 -1.86 -4.89
CA PHE A 16 -11.85 -2.84 -4.48
C PHE A 16 -11.19 -2.44 -3.16
N GLU A 17 -11.95 -2.35 -2.06
CA GLU A 17 -11.32 -2.22 -0.74
C GLU A 17 -12.20 -2.71 0.41
N ALA A 18 -11.93 -3.96 0.81
CA ALA A 18 -12.09 -4.42 2.18
C ALA A 18 -11.22 -5.67 2.34
N GLU A 19 -9.93 -5.47 2.65
CA GLU A 19 -9.13 -6.28 3.59
C GLU A 19 -7.64 -5.98 3.44
N GLY A 20 -7.03 -5.52 4.53
CA GLY A 20 -5.62 -5.82 4.81
C GLY A 20 -4.59 -4.69 4.65
N SER A 21 -4.78 -3.54 5.31
CA SER A 21 -3.66 -2.65 5.64
C SER A 21 -3.43 -2.62 7.16
N SER A 22 -2.56 -3.51 7.65
CA SER A 22 -1.97 -3.37 8.97
C SER A 22 -0.44 -3.43 8.86
N SER A 23 0.15 -2.24 9.00
CA SER A 23 1.48 -1.94 9.55
C SER A 23 2.64 -2.86 9.15
N ILE A 24 3.43 -2.41 8.17
CA ILE A 24 4.79 -2.88 7.95
C ILE A 24 5.66 -2.31 9.08
N SER A 25 5.87 -3.14 10.10
CA SER A 25 6.86 -2.91 11.14
C SER A 25 8.23 -3.34 10.62
N GLU A 26 9.11 -2.36 10.58
CA GLU A 26 10.53 -2.36 10.27
C GLU A 26 11.32 -3.35 11.16
N LYS A 27 11.27 -4.65 10.80
CA LYS A 27 12.17 -5.76 11.18
C LYS A 27 11.58 -7.11 10.73
N LYS A 28 11.12 -7.20 9.47
CA LYS A 28 11.06 -8.54 8.85
C LYS A 28 12.49 -9.06 8.87
N SER A 29 12.72 -10.15 9.59
CA SER A 29 14.07 -10.63 9.92
C SER A 29 14.85 -10.78 8.64
N ILE A 30 16.15 -10.44 8.61
CA ILE A 30 17.04 -10.76 7.47
C ILE A 30 16.88 -12.25 7.10
N GLN A 31 16.56 -13.08 8.08
CA GLN A 31 16.21 -14.48 7.90
C GLN A 31 14.92 -14.70 7.11
N ASP A 32 13.85 -13.95 7.39
CA ASP A 32 12.59 -13.99 6.63
C ASP A 32 12.82 -13.56 5.17
N PHE A 33 13.68 -12.56 4.94
CA PHE A 33 14.05 -12.12 3.60
C PHE A 33 14.86 -13.19 2.86
N LEU A 34 15.84 -13.81 3.52
CA LEU A 34 16.64 -14.89 2.94
C LEU A 34 15.77 -16.12 2.63
N GLU A 35 14.84 -16.48 3.52
CA GLU A 35 13.85 -17.54 3.30
C GLU A 35 12.90 -17.19 2.14
N GLN A 36 12.46 -15.94 2.04
CA GLN A 36 11.60 -15.46 0.95
C GLN A 36 12.33 -15.48 -0.41
N LEU A 37 13.61 -15.09 -0.47
CA LEU A 37 14.43 -15.23 -1.67
C LEU A 37 14.61 -16.70 -2.07
N GLN A 38 14.86 -17.58 -1.11
CA GLN A 38 15.04 -19.01 -1.34
C GLN A 38 13.74 -19.63 -1.89
N GLN A 39 12.58 -19.24 -1.36
CA GLN A 39 11.27 -19.71 -1.84
C GLN A 39 10.90 -19.14 -3.21
N THR A 40 11.16 -17.86 -3.46
CA THR A 40 10.72 -17.16 -4.68
C THR A 40 11.61 -17.48 -5.88
N ASN A 41 12.90 -17.77 -5.66
CA ASN A 41 13.90 -18.00 -6.70
C ASN A 41 14.57 -19.39 -6.62
N THR A 42 13.82 -20.43 -6.23
CA THR A 42 14.28 -21.84 -6.23
C THR A 42 14.89 -22.28 -7.56
N ALA A 43 14.51 -21.67 -8.68
CA ALA A 43 15.05 -21.97 -10.01
C ALA A 43 16.40 -21.29 -10.33
N PHE A 44 16.80 -20.24 -9.59
CA PHE A 44 17.97 -19.40 -9.91
C PHE A 44 19.06 -19.38 -8.83
N LEU A 45 18.75 -19.84 -7.61
CA LEU A 45 19.71 -20.01 -6.52
C LEU A 45 19.78 -21.49 -6.08
N PRO A 46 20.16 -22.45 -6.96
CA PRO A 46 19.89 -23.86 -6.70
C PRO A 46 20.75 -24.49 -5.59
N ASP A 47 21.71 -23.77 -5.00
CA ASP A 47 22.69 -24.36 -4.08
C ASP A 47 23.27 -23.36 -3.06
N LEU A 48 22.61 -22.23 -2.78
CA LEU A 48 22.99 -21.45 -1.58
C LEU A 48 22.53 -22.22 -0.35
N PHE A 49 23.36 -23.17 0.12
CA PHE A 49 23.31 -23.80 1.43
C PHE A 49 23.53 -22.71 2.51
N LEU A 50 22.54 -21.84 2.69
CA LEU A 50 22.49 -20.86 3.77
C LEU A 50 21.92 -21.46 5.06
N GLU A 51 21.84 -22.79 5.15
CA GLU A 51 21.38 -23.49 6.35
C GLU A 51 22.31 -23.25 7.55
N ASP A 52 23.57 -22.95 7.29
CA ASP A 52 24.54 -22.67 8.35
C ASP A 52 24.38 -21.24 8.88
N SER A 53 24.15 -21.12 10.19
CA SER A 53 24.09 -19.85 10.93
C SER A 53 25.30 -18.93 10.68
N CYS A 54 26.45 -19.52 10.30
CA CYS A 54 27.65 -18.79 9.93
C CYS A 54 27.45 -17.93 8.67
N SER A 55 26.85 -18.49 7.63
CA SER A 55 26.67 -17.78 6.35
C SER A 55 25.68 -16.63 6.49
N VAL A 56 24.62 -16.84 7.27
CA VAL A 56 23.65 -15.78 7.63
C VAL A 56 24.34 -14.65 8.40
N LEU A 57 25.18 -14.97 9.40
CA LEU A 57 25.95 -13.98 10.14
C LEU A 57 26.92 -13.20 9.23
N ALA A 58 27.61 -13.89 8.31
CA ALA A 58 28.50 -13.26 7.34
C ALA A 58 27.73 -12.26 6.46
N LEU A 59 26.57 -12.66 5.92
CA LEU A 59 25.74 -11.81 5.06
C LEU A 59 25.08 -10.65 5.81
N SER A 60 24.71 -10.84 7.09
CA SER A 60 24.05 -9.81 7.89
C SER A 60 24.86 -8.52 8.06
N VAL A 61 26.18 -8.58 7.89
CA VAL A 61 27.07 -7.40 7.94
C VAL A 61 27.06 -6.59 6.64
N ILE A 62 26.76 -7.24 5.51
CA ILE A 62 26.92 -6.67 4.16
C ILE A 62 25.58 -6.26 3.58
N LEU A 63 24.52 -7.04 3.78
CA LEU A 63 23.18 -6.74 3.25
C LEU A 63 22.65 -5.35 3.63
N PRO A 64 22.80 -4.86 4.88
CA PRO A 64 22.37 -3.50 5.22
C PRO A 64 23.09 -2.40 4.42
N LYS A 65 24.34 -2.66 3.99
CA LYS A 65 25.11 -1.72 3.16
C LYS A 65 24.70 -1.76 1.69
N CYS A 66 24.04 -2.83 1.24
CA CYS A 66 23.47 -2.85 -0.10
C CYS A 66 22.31 -1.84 -0.20
N SER A 67 21.47 -1.72 0.85
CA SER A 67 20.20 -0.97 0.84
C SER A 67 20.29 0.54 1.01
N THR A 68 21.42 1.10 1.46
CA THR A 68 21.49 2.53 1.75
C THR A 68 21.14 3.33 0.50
N THR A 69 20.04 4.08 0.60
CA THR A 69 19.34 4.84 -0.45
C THR A 69 20.16 5.96 -1.10
N GLU A 70 21.37 6.20 -0.59
CA GLU A 70 22.38 6.95 -1.31
C GLU A 70 22.84 6.11 -2.51
N ARG A 71 22.22 6.38 -3.67
CA ARG A 71 22.36 5.75 -5.00
C ARG A 71 23.79 5.56 -5.55
N SER A 72 24.84 5.59 -4.75
CA SER A 72 26.20 5.47 -5.24
C SER A 72 27.12 5.07 -4.10
N TYR A 73 27.26 3.78 -3.82
CA TYR A 73 28.56 3.11 -3.95
C TYR A 73 28.31 1.60 -4.01
N PRO A 74 28.68 0.91 -5.11
CA PRO A 74 28.78 -0.54 -5.04
C PRO A 74 29.72 -0.91 -3.89
N LEU A 75 29.46 -2.02 -3.19
CA LEU A 75 30.38 -2.55 -2.18
C LEU A 75 31.81 -2.45 -2.71
N THR A 76 32.70 -1.88 -1.91
CA THR A 76 34.10 -1.76 -2.32
C THR A 76 34.67 -3.16 -2.58
N ASP A 77 35.62 -3.29 -3.50
CA ASP A 77 36.24 -4.59 -3.80
C ASP A 77 36.81 -5.28 -2.55
N LEU A 78 37.25 -4.47 -1.58
CA LEU A 78 37.71 -4.94 -0.28
C LEU A 78 36.57 -5.57 0.54
N GLU A 79 35.41 -4.93 0.59
CA GLU A 79 34.24 -5.45 1.30
C GLU A 79 33.68 -6.70 0.63
N LYS A 80 33.61 -6.72 -0.71
CA LYS A 80 33.25 -7.91 -1.49
C LYS A 80 34.21 -9.07 -1.20
N SER A 81 35.51 -8.81 -1.21
CA SER A 81 36.52 -9.82 -0.93
C SER A 81 36.42 -10.35 0.50
N ARG A 82 36.23 -9.47 1.49
CA ARG A 82 36.06 -9.86 2.89
C ARG A 82 34.81 -10.70 3.10
N ALA A 83 33.69 -10.31 2.48
CA ALA A 83 32.44 -11.07 2.47
C ALA A 83 32.65 -12.50 1.96
N ALA A 84 33.28 -12.61 0.80
CA ALA A 84 33.55 -13.89 0.17
C ALA A 84 34.50 -14.76 0.99
N ILE A 85 35.49 -14.16 1.66
CA ILE A 85 36.38 -14.87 2.59
C ILE A 85 35.59 -15.41 3.79
N GLU A 86 34.71 -14.62 4.41
CA GLU A 86 33.86 -15.08 5.51
C GLU A 86 32.95 -16.23 5.11
N LEU A 87 32.30 -16.13 3.95
CA LEU A 87 31.45 -17.21 3.42
C LEU A 87 32.25 -18.48 3.11
N THR A 88 33.46 -18.32 2.57
CA THR A 88 34.40 -19.44 2.38
C THR A 88 34.79 -20.06 3.71
N LYS A 89 35.04 -19.24 4.75
CA LYS A 89 35.31 -19.74 6.11
C LYS A 89 34.12 -20.53 6.65
N CYS A 90 32.89 -20.13 6.38
CA CYS A 90 31.71 -20.86 6.84
C CYS A 90 31.69 -22.30 6.32
N ILE A 91 31.93 -22.53 5.03
CA ILE A 91 32.01 -23.91 4.48
C ILE A 91 33.15 -24.71 5.11
N PHE A 92 34.36 -24.16 5.12
CA PHE A 92 35.55 -24.93 5.52
C PHE A 92 35.80 -24.92 7.04
N SER A 93 34.98 -24.24 7.83
CA SER A 93 35.04 -24.30 9.30
C SER A 93 34.32 -25.54 9.85
N ASN A 94 33.32 -26.04 9.14
CA ASN A 94 32.66 -27.29 9.46
C ASN A 94 33.60 -28.47 9.14
N GLN A 95 33.89 -29.28 10.17
CA GLN A 95 34.98 -30.28 10.21
C GLN A 95 34.90 -31.41 9.15
N GLN A 96 33.89 -31.41 8.28
CA GLN A 96 33.73 -32.42 7.24
C GLN A 96 34.70 -32.25 6.07
N HIS A 97 35.30 -31.06 5.89
CA HIS A 97 36.29 -30.85 4.84
C HIS A 97 37.72 -31.03 5.37
N SER A 98 38.48 -31.91 4.72
CA SER A 98 39.88 -32.19 5.05
C SER A 98 40.85 -31.04 4.76
N LYS A 99 40.37 -29.96 4.10
CA LYS A 99 41.18 -28.82 3.68
C LYS A 99 41.19 -27.73 4.76
N LYS A 100 42.39 -27.39 5.22
CA LYS A 100 42.60 -26.31 6.18
C LYS A 100 42.70 -24.97 5.45
N LEU A 101 41.98 -23.96 5.94
CA LEU A 101 42.15 -22.58 5.50
C LEU A 101 43.56 -22.05 5.82
N PRO A 102 44.13 -21.18 4.97
CA PRO A 102 45.36 -20.46 5.28
C PRO A 102 45.24 -19.68 6.60
N SER A 103 46.31 -19.68 7.40
CA SER A 103 46.32 -19.01 8.72
C SER A 103 46.04 -17.50 8.65
N ASN A 104 46.38 -16.86 7.53
CA ASN A 104 46.06 -15.45 7.29
C ASN A 104 44.55 -15.23 7.11
N CYS A 105 43.83 -16.17 6.49
CA CYS A 105 42.39 -16.07 6.28
C CYS A 105 41.58 -16.22 7.58
N ILE A 106 42.09 -17.02 8.53
CA ILE A 106 41.45 -17.17 9.85
C ILE A 106 41.42 -15.84 10.61
N LYS A 107 42.42 -14.99 10.38
CA LYS A 107 42.55 -13.67 11.03
C LYS A 107 41.72 -12.58 10.35
N VAL A 108 41.26 -12.81 9.12
CA VAL A 108 40.32 -11.90 8.45
C VAL A 108 38.97 -12.10 9.14
N ASP A 109 38.39 -11.01 9.62
CA ASP A 109 37.05 -10.93 10.18
C ASP A 109 36.22 -9.87 9.45
N SER A 110 34.95 -9.74 9.79
CA SER A 110 34.03 -8.76 9.19
C SER A 110 34.40 -7.28 9.43
N LYS A 111 35.36 -7.00 10.31
CA LYS A 111 35.83 -5.64 10.65
C LYS A 111 37.21 -5.33 10.10
N THR A 112 37.90 -6.31 9.54
CA THR A 112 39.25 -6.17 9.02
C THR A 112 39.26 -5.16 7.88
N GLN A 113 40.13 -4.15 8.00
CA GLN A 113 40.41 -3.13 6.98
C GLN A 113 41.85 -3.22 6.43
N ASP A 114 42.68 -4.11 6.99
CA ASP A 114 44.06 -4.30 6.54
C ASP A 114 44.09 -5.04 5.18
N THR A 115 44.31 -4.26 4.12
CA THR A 115 44.43 -4.74 2.74
C THR A 115 45.58 -5.74 2.58
N ASN A 116 46.68 -5.58 3.33
CA ASN A 116 47.81 -6.50 3.24
C ASN A 116 47.46 -7.87 3.83
N LEU A 117 46.68 -7.91 4.90
CA LEU A 117 46.21 -9.16 5.50
C LEU A 117 45.26 -9.90 4.56
N ILE A 118 44.34 -9.16 3.92
CA ILE A 118 43.39 -9.71 2.94
C ILE A 118 44.15 -10.27 1.74
N ASN A 119 45.09 -9.52 1.15
CA ASN A 119 45.90 -9.99 0.02
C ASN A 119 46.71 -11.25 0.37
N LYS A 120 47.31 -11.30 1.57
CA LYS A 120 48.00 -12.51 2.06
C LYS A 120 47.07 -13.71 2.28
N CYS A 121 45.79 -13.47 2.58
CA CYS A 121 44.79 -14.53 2.60
C CYS A 121 44.48 -15.00 1.17
N LEU A 122 44.23 -14.07 0.24
CA LEU A 122 43.95 -14.38 -1.17
C LEU A 122 45.11 -15.17 -1.82
N ASP A 123 46.35 -14.78 -1.59
CA ASP A 123 47.55 -15.53 -2.02
C ASP A 123 47.60 -16.95 -1.44
N GLY A 124 47.04 -17.14 -0.25
CA GLY A 124 46.91 -18.44 0.39
C GLY A 124 45.80 -19.28 -0.24
N LEU A 125 44.64 -18.67 -0.52
CA LEU A 125 43.52 -19.35 -1.18
C LEU A 125 43.88 -19.75 -2.61
N ALA A 126 44.61 -18.90 -3.35
CA ALA A 126 45.05 -19.15 -4.71
C ALA A 126 45.98 -20.37 -4.88
N LYS A 127 46.62 -20.83 -3.79
CA LYS A 127 47.48 -22.04 -3.80
C LYS A 127 46.68 -23.34 -3.85
N ASP A 128 45.41 -23.31 -3.45
CA ASP A 128 44.52 -24.47 -3.51
C ASP A 128 43.36 -24.19 -4.47
N PRO A 129 43.26 -24.90 -5.61
CA PRO A 129 42.21 -24.67 -6.60
C PRO A 129 40.79 -24.74 -6.03
N VAL A 130 40.54 -25.63 -5.07
CA VAL A 130 39.20 -25.80 -4.48
C VAL A 130 38.84 -24.56 -3.65
N LEU A 131 39.74 -24.13 -2.76
CA LEU A 131 39.52 -22.93 -1.93
C LEU A 131 39.35 -21.68 -2.79
N TRP A 132 40.18 -21.55 -3.84
CA TRP A 132 40.10 -20.45 -4.79
C TRP A 132 38.75 -20.41 -5.52
N THR A 133 38.30 -21.55 -6.07
CA THR A 133 37.02 -21.62 -6.76
C THR A 133 35.82 -21.34 -5.84
N THR A 134 35.86 -21.80 -4.58
CA THR A 134 34.81 -21.49 -3.60
C THR A 134 34.77 -20.00 -3.27
N TYR A 135 35.93 -19.38 -3.02
CA TYR A 135 36.03 -17.94 -2.79
C TYR A 135 35.49 -17.14 -3.99
N PHE A 136 35.91 -17.49 -5.21
CA PHE A 136 35.49 -16.79 -6.41
C PHE A 136 33.98 -16.96 -6.68
N GLY A 137 33.44 -18.14 -6.37
CA GLY A 137 31.99 -18.38 -6.36
C GLY A 137 31.28 -17.37 -5.47
N TYR A 138 31.69 -17.24 -4.22
CA TYR A 138 31.09 -16.28 -3.29
C TYR A 138 31.32 -14.82 -3.65
N LEU A 139 32.47 -14.49 -4.23
CA LEU A 139 32.74 -13.13 -4.67
C LEU A 139 31.68 -12.65 -5.67
N ASN A 140 31.34 -13.52 -6.64
CA ASN A 140 30.28 -13.25 -7.60
C ASN A 140 28.89 -13.28 -6.95
N THR A 141 28.63 -14.22 -6.02
CA THR A 141 27.36 -14.32 -5.31
C THR A 141 27.06 -13.08 -4.46
N VAL A 142 28.04 -12.53 -3.75
CA VAL A 142 27.85 -11.33 -2.90
C VAL A 142 27.41 -10.13 -3.74
N GLU A 143 27.99 -9.98 -4.93
CA GLU A 143 27.60 -8.91 -5.86
C GLU A 143 26.17 -9.08 -6.37
N GLN A 144 25.78 -10.31 -6.75
CA GLN A 144 24.41 -10.61 -7.14
C GLN A 144 23.42 -10.41 -6.00
N LEU A 145 23.77 -10.81 -4.78
CA LEU A 145 22.91 -10.65 -3.60
C LEU A 145 22.60 -9.18 -3.32
N CYS A 146 23.57 -8.27 -3.42
CA CYS A 146 23.28 -6.84 -3.29
C CYS A 146 22.35 -6.33 -4.38
N TYR A 147 22.51 -6.79 -5.62
CA TYR A 147 21.62 -6.40 -6.72
C TYR A 147 20.17 -6.85 -6.44
N TYR A 148 19.96 -8.09 -6.01
CA TYR A 148 18.63 -8.60 -5.68
C TYR A 148 18.01 -7.91 -4.46
N TYR A 149 18.81 -7.70 -3.40
CA TYR A 149 18.36 -6.97 -2.22
C TYR A 149 17.90 -5.55 -2.57
N ASN A 150 18.62 -4.88 -3.46
CA ASN A 150 18.25 -3.55 -3.91
C ASN A 150 17.03 -3.53 -4.82
N ALA A 151 16.86 -4.53 -5.68
CA ALA A 151 15.70 -4.63 -6.56
C ALA A 151 14.38 -4.80 -5.76
N GLU A 152 14.40 -5.56 -4.66
CA GLU A 152 13.20 -5.72 -3.81
C GLU A 152 12.90 -4.44 -3.02
N ASN A 153 13.92 -3.77 -2.49
CA ASN A 153 13.76 -2.45 -1.87
C ASN A 153 13.30 -1.38 -2.87
N GLU A 154 13.72 -1.45 -4.13
CA GLU A 154 13.25 -0.54 -5.18
C GLU A 154 11.77 -0.76 -5.50
N LYS A 155 11.30 -2.01 -5.50
CA LYS A 155 9.87 -2.33 -5.60
C LYS A 155 9.08 -1.74 -4.44
N ASP A 156 9.54 -1.92 -3.20
CA ASP A 156 8.88 -1.38 -2.02
C ASP A 156 8.90 0.15 -2.02
N ASN A 157 9.98 0.77 -2.49
CA ASN A 157 10.07 2.22 -2.65
C ASN A 157 9.11 2.74 -3.74
N ILE A 158 8.97 2.03 -4.87
CA ILE A 158 7.97 2.35 -5.90
C ILE A 158 6.55 2.22 -5.35
N LEU A 159 6.27 1.19 -4.54
CA LEU A 159 4.97 1.02 -3.89
C LEU A 159 4.70 2.12 -2.86
N ALA A 160 5.71 2.56 -2.10
CA ALA A 160 5.60 3.67 -1.16
C ALA A 160 5.29 4.99 -1.89
N VAL A 161 6.02 5.29 -2.97
CA VAL A 161 5.75 6.46 -3.83
C VAL A 161 4.34 6.40 -4.42
N TYR A 162 3.89 5.21 -4.86
CA TYR A 162 2.53 5.03 -5.36
C TYR A 162 1.47 5.24 -4.28
N ALA A 163 1.70 4.75 -3.05
CA ALA A 163 0.81 4.96 -1.93
C ALA A 163 0.71 6.44 -1.54
N ASP A 164 1.83 7.17 -1.56
CA ASP A 164 1.86 8.61 -1.30
C ASP A 164 1.12 9.42 -2.38
N MET A 165 1.33 9.06 -3.66
CA MET A 165 0.55 9.60 -4.78
C MET A 165 -0.95 9.33 -4.59
N ARG A 166 -1.32 8.12 -4.21
CA ARG A 166 -2.70 7.73 -3.96
C ARG A 166 -3.33 8.57 -2.85
N ASN A 167 -2.66 8.73 -1.72
CA ASN A 167 -3.14 9.56 -0.61
C ASN A 167 -3.36 11.01 -1.07
N SER A 168 -2.45 11.55 -1.88
CA SER A 168 -2.59 12.88 -2.46
C SER A 168 -3.83 12.98 -3.38
N PHE A 169 -4.10 11.94 -4.17
CA PHE A 169 -5.32 11.86 -4.99
C PHE A 169 -6.60 11.75 -4.17
N GLU A 170 -6.59 10.99 -3.07
CA GLU A 170 -7.76 10.87 -2.17
C GLU A 170 -8.08 12.20 -1.49
N VAL A 171 -7.07 12.93 -1.03
CA VAL A 171 -7.24 14.30 -0.51
C VAL A 171 -7.86 15.21 -1.57
N LEU A 172 -7.35 15.15 -2.80
CA LEU A 172 -7.87 15.95 -3.91
C LEU A 172 -9.31 15.60 -4.27
N LEU A 173 -9.66 14.30 -4.28
CA LEU A 173 -11.04 13.84 -4.50
C LEU A 173 -11.97 14.24 -3.35
N GLY A 174 -11.49 14.22 -2.10
CA GLY A 174 -12.22 14.72 -0.95
C GLY A 174 -12.57 16.20 -1.09
N VAL A 175 -11.59 17.03 -1.48
CA VAL A 175 -11.82 18.46 -1.75
C VAL A 175 -12.83 18.67 -2.88
N VAL A 176 -12.81 17.84 -3.93
CA VAL A 176 -13.78 17.90 -5.02
C VAL A 176 -15.19 17.49 -4.58
N GLY A 177 -15.32 16.47 -3.73
CA GLY A 177 -16.60 16.07 -3.15
C GLY A 177 -17.19 17.13 -2.23
N GLU A 178 -16.35 17.79 -1.43
CA GLU A 178 -16.76 18.95 -0.62
C GLU A 178 -17.17 20.14 -1.51
N MET A 179 -16.48 20.37 -2.62
CA MET A 179 -16.88 21.37 -3.62
C MET A 179 -18.28 21.09 -4.20
N GLU A 180 -18.63 19.84 -4.49
CA GLU A 180 -19.93 19.47 -5.06
C GLU A 180 -21.08 19.78 -4.09
N ILE A 181 -20.92 19.42 -2.81
CA ILE A 181 -21.89 19.72 -1.74
C ILE A 181 -22.07 21.24 -1.54
N LEU A 182 -21.01 22.01 -1.71
CA LEU A 182 -21.03 23.46 -1.54
C LEU A 182 -21.49 24.21 -2.80
N PHE A 183 -21.28 23.64 -3.99
CA PHE A 183 -21.87 24.12 -5.24
C PHE A 183 -23.40 24.08 -5.17
N ASP A 184 -23.95 23.01 -4.62
CA ASP A 184 -25.39 22.85 -4.37
C ASP A 184 -25.96 23.87 -3.36
N ARG A 185 -25.10 24.50 -2.54
CA ARG A 185 -25.50 25.52 -1.55
C ARG A 185 -25.33 26.97 -2.03
N GLY A 186 -24.74 27.22 -3.20
CA GLY A 186 -24.68 28.56 -3.82
C GLY A 186 -23.72 29.56 -3.16
N GLU A 187 -22.78 29.13 -2.31
CA GLU A 187 -21.79 30.02 -1.68
C GLU A 187 -20.59 30.31 -2.61
N HIS A 188 -20.73 31.32 -3.47
CA HIS A 188 -19.71 31.72 -4.44
C HIS A 188 -18.40 32.28 -3.84
N SER A 189 -18.39 32.74 -2.59
CA SER A 189 -17.18 33.33 -1.95
C SER A 189 -16.16 32.27 -1.52
N PHE A 190 -16.61 31.06 -1.19
CA PHE A 190 -15.75 29.96 -0.74
C PHE A 190 -15.06 29.24 -1.91
N ILE A 191 -15.72 29.14 -3.07
CA ILE A 191 -15.10 28.61 -4.29
C ILE A 191 -13.94 29.50 -4.75
N GLY A 192 -14.02 30.81 -4.51
CA GLY A 192 -12.92 31.75 -4.76
C GLY A 192 -11.69 31.44 -3.90
N SER A 193 -11.86 31.20 -2.60
CA SER A 193 -10.74 30.91 -1.70
C SER A 193 -10.13 29.53 -1.94
N ILE A 194 -10.95 28.49 -2.20
CA ILE A 194 -10.40 27.16 -2.51
C ILE A 194 -9.70 27.14 -3.87
N LYS A 195 -10.27 27.75 -4.91
CA LYS A 195 -9.60 27.81 -6.22
C LYS A 195 -8.24 28.49 -6.11
N SER A 196 -8.15 29.55 -5.31
CA SER A 196 -6.89 30.26 -5.05
C SER A 196 -5.87 29.36 -4.36
N ARG A 197 -6.29 28.61 -3.33
CA ARG A 197 -5.42 27.73 -2.55
C ARG A 197 -4.94 26.51 -3.35
N LEU A 198 -5.83 25.88 -4.12
CA LEU A 198 -5.48 24.78 -5.03
C LEU A 198 -4.53 25.23 -6.14
N PHE A 199 -4.71 26.45 -6.67
CA PHE A 199 -3.78 27.01 -7.66
C PHE A 199 -2.42 27.29 -7.04
N GLU A 200 -2.38 27.83 -5.82
CA GLU A 200 -1.14 28.14 -5.10
C GLU A 200 -0.34 26.87 -4.78
N GLU A 201 -1.01 25.80 -4.33
CA GLU A 201 -0.37 24.50 -4.07
C GLU A 201 0.13 23.82 -5.36
N LEU A 202 -0.66 23.84 -6.44
CA LEU A 202 -0.23 23.33 -7.75
C LEU A 202 0.97 24.11 -8.32
N GLN A 203 0.98 25.42 -8.12
CA GLN A 203 2.06 26.29 -8.59
C GLN A 203 3.35 26.04 -7.80
N THR A 204 3.24 25.82 -6.48
CA THR A 204 4.36 25.46 -5.61
C THR A 204 4.96 24.11 -6.03
N PHE A 205 4.12 23.10 -6.26
CA PHE A 205 4.56 21.79 -6.75
C PHE A 205 5.27 21.88 -8.11
N GLN A 206 4.76 22.71 -9.04
CA GLN A 206 5.39 22.91 -10.35
C GLN A 206 6.77 23.57 -10.24
N GLU A 207 6.94 24.50 -9.31
CA GLU A 207 8.21 25.17 -9.05
C GLU A 207 9.23 24.22 -8.41
N GLU A 208 8.82 23.40 -7.45
CA GLU A 208 9.67 22.37 -6.83
C GLU A 208 10.18 21.37 -7.88
N LEU A 209 9.28 20.87 -8.75
CA LEU A 209 9.62 19.91 -9.80
C LEU A 209 10.59 20.51 -10.82
N LYS A 210 10.43 21.80 -11.14
CA LYS A 210 11.33 22.55 -12.03
C LYS A 210 12.73 22.73 -11.41
N VAL A 211 12.81 23.04 -10.12
CA VAL A 211 14.08 23.20 -9.39
C VAL A 211 14.84 21.87 -9.34
N GLN A 212 14.13 20.77 -9.07
CA GLN A 212 14.72 19.44 -8.98
C GLN A 212 15.29 18.99 -10.34
N LEU A 213 14.54 19.21 -11.43
CA LEU A 213 14.97 18.90 -12.78
C LEU A 213 16.20 19.72 -13.23
N ASP A 214 16.26 21.01 -12.85
CA ASP A 214 17.39 21.89 -13.16
C ASP A 214 18.67 21.49 -12.39
N GLN A 215 18.52 21.00 -11.15
CA GLN A 215 19.63 20.44 -10.39
C GLN A 215 20.19 19.15 -11.01
N ASP A 216 19.32 18.23 -11.42
CA ASP A 216 19.73 16.97 -12.06
C ASP A 216 20.44 17.22 -13.40
N LEU A 217 19.93 18.16 -14.20
CA LEU A 217 20.57 18.56 -15.47
C LEU A 217 21.94 19.20 -15.25
N LYS A 218 22.09 20.08 -14.25
CA LYS A 218 23.38 20.68 -13.89
C LYS A 218 24.39 19.63 -13.44
N GLN A 219 23.97 18.63 -12.67
CA GLN A 219 24.83 17.56 -12.20
C GLN A 219 25.27 16.62 -13.34
N ALA A 220 24.38 16.35 -14.30
CA ALA A 220 24.72 15.60 -15.51
C ALA A 220 25.73 16.38 -16.39
N TYR A 221 25.53 17.69 -16.51
CA TYR A 221 26.42 18.57 -17.29
C TYR A 221 27.82 18.69 -16.67
N SER A 222 27.93 18.76 -15.34
CA SER A 222 29.24 18.83 -14.68
C SER A 222 30.05 17.55 -14.90
N LYS A 223 29.43 16.37 -14.78
CA LYS A 223 30.07 15.07 -15.05
C LYS A 223 30.55 14.95 -16.49
N PHE A 224 29.79 15.51 -17.44
CA PHE A 224 30.18 15.55 -18.84
C PHE A 224 31.42 16.44 -19.07
N ASN A 225 31.45 17.64 -18.46
CA ASN A 225 32.60 18.53 -18.53
C ASN A 225 33.88 17.92 -17.93
N ASP A 226 33.76 17.21 -16.80
CA ASP A 226 34.89 16.52 -16.17
C ASP A 226 35.47 15.44 -17.10
N THR A 227 34.58 14.74 -17.82
CA THR A 227 34.98 13.72 -18.80
C THR A 227 35.72 14.33 -19.99
N ILE A 228 35.24 15.46 -20.51
CA ILE A 228 35.92 16.18 -21.60
C ILE A 228 37.28 16.74 -21.14
N GLY A 229 37.36 17.30 -19.93
CA GLY A 229 38.63 17.82 -19.39
C GLY A 229 39.72 16.75 -19.31
N ASN A 230 39.35 15.52 -18.93
CA ASN A 230 40.28 14.38 -18.89
C ASN A 230 40.77 13.96 -20.28
N VAL A 231 39.93 14.08 -21.33
CA VAL A 231 40.33 13.80 -22.72
C VAL A 231 41.29 14.86 -23.24
N THR A 232 41.01 16.14 -22.97
CA THR A 232 41.88 17.26 -23.39
C THR A 232 43.27 17.18 -22.74
N ALA A 233 43.33 16.82 -21.45
CA ALA A 233 44.60 16.61 -20.74
C ALA A 233 45.44 15.46 -21.33
N GLN A 234 44.81 14.41 -21.84
CA GLN A 234 45.52 13.33 -22.55
C GLN A 234 46.11 13.82 -23.88
N VAL A 235 45.40 14.71 -24.60
CA VAL A 235 45.88 15.29 -25.87
C VAL A 235 47.05 16.25 -25.65
N GLU A 236 47.01 17.07 -24.59
CA GLU A 236 48.13 17.97 -24.24
C GLU A 236 49.40 17.19 -23.88
N SER A 237 49.29 16.06 -23.18
CA SER A 237 50.45 15.22 -22.85
C SER A 237 51.18 14.63 -24.07
N VAL A 238 50.46 14.48 -25.19
CA VAL A 238 51.02 14.04 -26.47
C VAL A 238 51.72 15.21 -27.17
N ASN A 239 51.22 16.43 -27.01
CA ASN A 239 51.79 17.65 -27.58
C ASN A 239 53.14 18.00 -26.93
N ASP A 240 53.27 17.86 -25.61
CA ASP A 240 54.52 18.11 -24.90
C ASP A 240 55.64 17.11 -25.28
N ALA A 241 55.28 15.90 -25.70
CA ALA A 241 56.23 14.91 -26.21
C ALA A 241 56.79 15.27 -27.59
N VAL A 242 56.10 16.14 -28.35
CA VAL A 242 56.50 16.61 -29.68
C VAL A 242 57.51 17.77 -29.57
N ASP A 243 57.36 18.65 -28.56
CA ASP A 243 58.24 19.81 -28.34
C ASP A 243 59.67 19.45 -27.90
N GLY A 244 59.91 18.21 -27.45
CA GLY A 244 61.24 17.74 -27.02
C GLY A 244 62.25 17.44 -28.14
N LEU A 245 61.91 17.63 -29.41
CA LEU A 245 62.66 17.09 -30.55
C LEU A 245 63.06 18.16 -31.60
N GLU A 246 63.88 19.16 -31.26
CA GLU A 246 64.31 20.19 -32.24
C GLU A 246 65.85 20.38 -32.26
N THR A 247 66.55 20.05 -33.35
CA THR A 247 66.90 21.04 -34.39
C THR A 247 67.29 20.44 -35.76
N LYS A 248 67.13 19.13 -35.99
CA LYS A 248 67.30 18.50 -37.33
C LYS A 248 65.98 18.11 -38.00
N VAL A 249 64.87 18.50 -37.37
CA VAL A 249 63.61 17.76 -37.44
C VAL A 249 62.59 18.53 -38.30
N VAL A 250 62.64 19.86 -38.38
CA VAL A 250 61.67 20.76 -39.07
C VAL A 250 61.21 20.30 -40.47
N HIS A 251 62.09 19.93 -41.40
CA HIS A 251 61.64 19.46 -42.74
C HIS A 251 61.11 18.03 -42.77
N LYS A 252 61.57 17.16 -41.87
CA LYS A 252 61.00 15.83 -41.67
C LYS A 252 59.72 15.90 -40.83
N VAL A 253 59.57 16.93 -40.00
CA VAL A 253 58.40 17.22 -39.18
C VAL A 253 57.27 17.68 -40.06
N ASP A 254 57.46 18.53 -41.06
CA ASP A 254 56.35 18.87 -41.96
C ASP A 254 55.85 17.65 -42.75
N GLU A 255 56.75 16.78 -43.20
CA GLU A 255 56.38 15.53 -43.88
C GLU A 255 55.73 14.51 -42.93
N ILE A 256 56.24 14.39 -41.70
CA ILE A 256 55.69 13.52 -40.65
C ILE A 256 54.38 14.08 -40.10
N ILE A 257 54.22 15.40 -39.92
CA ILE A 257 52.99 16.09 -39.49
C ILE A 257 51.95 15.97 -40.58
N SER A 258 52.30 16.14 -41.85
CA SER A 258 51.37 15.89 -42.96
C SER A 258 50.92 14.43 -42.98
N GLN A 259 51.84 13.47 -42.84
CA GLN A 259 51.48 12.05 -42.78
C GLN A 259 50.69 11.68 -41.52
N ILE A 260 51.01 12.27 -40.36
CA ILE A 260 50.30 12.06 -39.10
C ILE A 260 48.92 12.71 -39.17
N SER A 261 48.78 13.92 -39.71
CA SER A 261 47.51 14.61 -39.90
C SER A 261 46.61 13.79 -40.82
N ASP A 262 47.10 13.38 -42.00
CA ASP A 262 46.33 12.54 -42.93
C ASP A 262 45.98 11.18 -42.32
N THR A 263 46.90 10.56 -41.57
CA THR A 263 46.65 9.28 -40.90
C THR A 263 45.67 9.43 -39.74
N THR A 264 45.71 10.55 -39.01
CA THR A 264 44.85 10.84 -37.86
C THR A 264 43.46 11.21 -38.33
N ASP A 265 43.33 12.06 -39.36
CA ASP A 265 42.05 12.40 -39.99
C ASP A 265 41.39 11.16 -40.58
N LYS A 266 42.16 10.31 -41.27
CA LYS A 266 41.64 9.05 -41.82
C LYS A 266 41.20 8.09 -40.71
N LYS A 267 41.99 7.94 -39.64
CA LYS A 267 41.60 7.13 -38.47
C LYS A 267 40.40 7.72 -37.73
N LEU A 268 40.27 9.04 -37.65
CA LEU A 268 39.14 9.73 -37.03
C LEU A 268 37.86 9.53 -37.85
N ILE A 269 37.96 9.61 -39.18
CA ILE A 269 36.86 9.31 -40.10
C ILE A 269 36.46 7.83 -40.00
N ASP A 270 37.42 6.91 -39.98
CA ASP A 270 37.15 5.48 -39.86
C ASP A 270 36.56 5.13 -38.49
N PHE A 271 37.05 5.76 -37.41
CA PHE A 271 36.47 5.67 -36.08
C PHE A 271 35.05 6.21 -36.05
N ASN A 272 34.79 7.38 -36.63
CA ASN A 272 33.44 7.96 -36.68
C ASN A 272 32.48 7.05 -37.46
N LYS A 273 32.91 6.46 -38.57
CA LYS A 273 32.11 5.47 -39.31
C LYS A 273 31.83 4.22 -38.48
N GLN A 274 32.82 3.72 -37.75
CA GLN A 274 32.67 2.56 -36.87
C GLN A 274 31.73 2.88 -35.70
N TRP A 275 31.86 4.07 -35.11
CA TRP A 275 31.00 4.59 -34.06
C TRP A 275 29.55 4.69 -34.53
N GLU A 276 29.30 5.32 -35.67
CA GLU A 276 27.95 5.40 -36.27
C GLU A 276 27.37 4.01 -36.54
N SER A 277 28.19 3.07 -37.01
CA SER A 277 27.76 1.69 -37.24
C SER A 277 27.36 1.01 -35.93
N ASN A 278 28.18 1.12 -34.89
CA ASN A 278 27.90 0.55 -33.57
C ASN A 278 26.67 1.20 -32.95
N MET A 279 26.50 2.51 -33.09
CA MET A 279 25.37 3.23 -32.51
C MET A 279 24.05 2.89 -33.20
N ARG A 280 24.07 2.69 -34.53
CA ARG A 280 22.93 2.15 -35.27
C ARG A 280 22.54 0.76 -34.75
N GLU A 281 23.51 -0.10 -34.46
CA GLU A 281 23.23 -1.43 -33.91
C GLU A 281 22.67 -1.38 -32.49
N VAL A 282 23.19 -0.49 -31.62
CA VAL A 282 22.64 -0.27 -30.28
C VAL A 282 21.20 0.22 -30.35
N ILE A 283 20.90 1.20 -31.21
CA ILE A 283 19.53 1.71 -31.43
C ILE A 283 18.62 0.58 -31.93
N ARG A 284 19.10 -0.27 -32.85
CA ARG A 284 18.35 -1.42 -33.36
C ARG A 284 18.01 -2.42 -32.25
N LEU A 285 18.98 -2.77 -31.40
CA LEU A 285 18.79 -3.69 -30.27
C LEU A 285 17.86 -3.09 -29.21
N ALA A 286 17.98 -1.80 -28.90
CA ALA A 286 17.09 -1.09 -27.99
C ALA A 286 15.64 -1.10 -28.51
N ASN A 287 15.44 -0.82 -29.80
CA ASN A 287 14.11 -0.87 -30.41
C ASN A 287 13.51 -2.28 -30.41
N LEU A 288 14.32 -3.32 -30.62
CA LEU A 288 13.86 -4.71 -30.53
C LEU A 288 13.43 -5.08 -29.10
N LYS A 289 14.23 -4.71 -28.09
CA LYS A 289 13.85 -4.92 -26.69
C LYS A 289 12.60 -4.14 -26.31
N ASN A 290 12.47 -2.89 -26.74
CA ASN A 290 11.27 -2.08 -26.48
C ASN A 290 10.02 -2.70 -27.11
N ARG A 291 10.11 -3.26 -28.32
CA ARG A 291 8.99 -4.00 -28.93
C ARG A 291 8.62 -5.23 -28.13
N ALA A 292 9.62 -6.03 -27.71
CA ALA A 292 9.39 -7.20 -26.88
C ALA A 292 8.70 -6.83 -25.56
N TYR A 293 9.11 -5.74 -24.90
CA TYR A 293 8.45 -5.25 -23.69
C TYR A 293 7.01 -4.79 -23.94
N VAL A 294 6.74 -4.09 -25.05
CA VAL A 294 5.37 -3.70 -25.41
C VAL A 294 4.49 -4.93 -25.67
N ASP A 295 5.02 -5.96 -26.34
CA ASP A 295 4.31 -7.21 -26.58
C ASP A 295 4.02 -7.97 -25.28
N ASP A 296 4.98 -8.03 -24.35
CA ASP A 296 4.79 -8.63 -23.02
C ASP A 296 3.76 -7.87 -22.19
N ILE A 297 3.78 -6.53 -22.22
CA ILE A 297 2.78 -5.68 -21.55
C ILE A 297 1.39 -5.94 -22.13
N ASN A 298 1.26 -6.01 -23.46
CA ASN A 298 -0.02 -6.29 -24.11
C ASN A 298 -0.54 -7.69 -23.74
N LYS A 299 0.34 -8.69 -23.73
CA LYS A 299 0.00 -10.05 -23.28
C LYS A 299 -0.47 -10.07 -21.83
N TYR A 300 0.22 -9.35 -20.94
CA TYR A 300 -0.17 -9.25 -19.54
C TYR A 300 -1.51 -8.54 -19.36
N ASN A 301 -1.76 -7.46 -20.10
CA ASN A 301 -3.05 -6.77 -20.12
C ASN A 301 -4.19 -7.68 -20.58
N ASP A 302 -3.97 -8.50 -21.61
CA ASP A 302 -4.97 -9.46 -22.08
C ASP A 302 -5.28 -10.55 -21.04
N ILE A 303 -4.24 -11.06 -20.36
CA ILE A 303 -4.40 -12.01 -19.24
C ILE A 303 -5.20 -11.37 -18.12
N MET A 304 -4.83 -10.16 -17.69
CA MET A 304 -5.51 -9.43 -16.61
C MET A 304 -6.97 -9.13 -16.97
N ARG A 305 -7.24 -8.71 -18.21
CA ARG A 305 -8.61 -8.45 -18.69
C ARG A 305 -9.47 -9.72 -18.67
N THR A 306 -8.87 -10.86 -19.01
CA THR A 306 -9.56 -12.16 -19.00
C THR A 306 -9.84 -12.61 -17.56
N ASP A 307 -8.87 -12.48 -16.65
CA ASP A 307 -9.05 -12.81 -15.23
C ASP A 307 -10.11 -11.91 -14.58
N LEU A 308 -10.08 -10.59 -14.84
CA LEU A 308 -11.09 -9.66 -14.33
C LEU A 308 -12.49 -9.98 -14.85
N LYS A 309 -12.61 -10.36 -16.13
CA LYS A 309 -13.88 -10.79 -16.70
C LYS A 309 -14.41 -12.03 -15.98
N GLN A 310 -13.56 -13.03 -15.76
CA GLN A 310 -13.94 -14.26 -15.07
C GLN A 310 -14.34 -14.01 -13.60
N ARG A 311 -13.62 -13.15 -12.88
CA ARG A 311 -13.96 -12.75 -11.51
C ARG A 311 -15.29 -12.00 -11.45
N ASN A 312 -15.55 -11.10 -12.39
CA ASN A 312 -16.83 -10.38 -12.47
C ASN A 312 -17.99 -11.33 -12.76
N GLU A 313 -17.83 -12.28 -13.69
CA GLU A 313 -18.85 -13.30 -13.98
C GLU A 313 -19.17 -14.13 -12.74
N LYS A 314 -18.14 -14.57 -12.00
CA LYS A 314 -18.29 -15.30 -10.74
C LYS A 314 -18.98 -14.46 -9.66
N LEU A 315 -18.59 -13.19 -9.50
CA LEU A 315 -19.20 -12.29 -8.51
C LEU A 315 -20.69 -12.04 -8.81
N VAL A 316 -21.05 -11.88 -10.09
CA VAL A 316 -22.45 -11.73 -10.52
C VAL A 316 -23.24 -13.00 -10.22
N GLU A 317 -22.67 -14.19 -10.43
CA GLU A 317 -23.29 -15.46 -10.08
C GLU A 317 -23.51 -15.60 -8.56
N GLU A 318 -22.49 -15.30 -7.74
CA GLU A 318 -22.58 -15.31 -6.28
C GLU A 318 -23.62 -14.31 -5.76
N LEU A 319 -23.61 -13.06 -6.26
CA LEU A 319 -24.60 -12.03 -5.92
C LEU A 319 -26.02 -12.46 -6.34
N GLY A 320 -26.16 -13.06 -7.52
CA GLY A 320 -27.44 -13.58 -8.00
C GLY A 320 -28.01 -14.64 -7.06
N SER A 321 -27.17 -15.58 -6.61
CA SER A 321 -27.56 -16.61 -5.65
C SER A 321 -27.96 -16.03 -4.27
N ASN A 322 -27.22 -15.02 -3.79
CA ASN A 322 -27.50 -14.34 -2.53
C ASN A 322 -28.81 -13.54 -2.59
N ILE A 323 -29.10 -12.87 -3.71
CA ILE A 323 -30.37 -12.16 -3.92
C ILE A 323 -31.54 -13.15 -3.89
N GLN A 324 -31.43 -14.30 -4.56
CA GLN A 324 -32.48 -15.33 -4.51
C GLN A 324 -32.70 -15.88 -3.09
N PHE A 325 -31.62 -16.05 -2.32
CA PHE A 325 -31.72 -16.45 -0.92
C PHE A 325 -32.43 -15.39 -0.08
N LEU A 326 -32.07 -14.11 -0.23
CA LEU A 326 -32.70 -12.99 0.47
C LEU A 326 -34.19 -12.85 0.09
N GLU A 327 -34.53 -13.05 -1.17
CA GLU A 327 -35.92 -13.05 -1.63
C GLU A 327 -36.72 -14.19 -0.99
N THR A 328 -36.11 -15.38 -0.89
CA THR A 328 -36.72 -16.53 -0.21
C THR A 328 -36.94 -16.25 1.29
N GLN A 329 -35.97 -15.66 1.97
CA GLN A 329 -36.09 -15.26 3.38
C GLN A 329 -37.14 -14.15 3.57
N SER A 330 -37.16 -13.15 2.70
CA SER A 330 -38.15 -12.06 2.72
C SER A 330 -39.57 -12.60 2.57
N ASN A 331 -39.79 -13.53 1.64
CA ASN A 331 -41.07 -14.20 1.45
C ASN A 331 -41.48 -15.01 2.69
N LEU A 332 -40.53 -15.69 3.34
CA LEU A 332 -40.79 -16.43 4.58
C LEU A 332 -41.17 -15.50 5.74
N ILE A 333 -40.45 -14.39 5.91
CA ILE A 333 -40.76 -13.37 6.93
C ILE A 333 -42.12 -12.73 6.65
N SER A 334 -42.42 -12.37 5.39
CA SER A 334 -43.70 -11.80 4.99
C SER A 334 -44.87 -12.74 5.30
N ASN A 335 -44.71 -14.04 5.01
CA ASN A 335 -45.69 -15.05 5.35
C ASN A 335 -45.88 -15.20 6.87
N GLN A 336 -44.80 -15.20 7.65
CA GLN A 336 -44.86 -15.21 9.12
C GLN A 336 -45.53 -13.95 9.69
N LEU A 337 -45.24 -12.78 9.12
CA LEU A 337 -45.86 -11.52 9.54
C LEU A 337 -47.35 -11.52 9.25
N SER A 338 -47.75 -12.01 8.08
CA SER A 338 -49.15 -12.16 7.68
C SER A 338 -49.90 -13.12 8.62
N GLU A 339 -49.30 -14.27 8.94
CA GLU A 339 -49.87 -15.23 9.87
C GLU A 339 -50.01 -14.62 11.27
N ASN A 340 -48.98 -13.95 11.77
CA ASN A 340 -49.00 -13.28 13.07
C ASN A 340 -50.04 -12.16 13.11
N ASN A 341 -50.14 -11.34 12.07
CA ASN A 341 -51.17 -10.30 11.97
C ASN A 341 -52.58 -10.92 12.04
N SER A 342 -52.82 -12.05 11.37
CA SER A 342 -54.09 -12.77 11.47
C SER A 342 -54.39 -13.28 12.90
N ARG A 343 -53.36 -13.72 13.64
CA ARG A 343 -53.48 -14.13 15.05
C ARG A 343 -53.78 -12.93 15.95
N PHE A 344 -53.11 -11.79 15.73
CA PHE A 344 -53.37 -10.55 16.45
C PHE A 344 -54.79 -10.05 16.22
N GLN A 345 -55.30 -10.08 14.99
CA GLN A 345 -56.69 -9.73 14.70
C GLN A 345 -57.68 -10.62 15.45
N LYS A 346 -57.46 -11.94 15.45
CA LYS A 346 -58.28 -12.87 16.27
C LYS A 346 -58.21 -12.56 17.77
N MET A 347 -57.05 -12.14 18.27
CA MET A 347 -56.88 -11.73 19.66
C MET A 347 -57.65 -10.45 19.98
N ILE A 348 -57.57 -9.44 19.11
CA ILE A 348 -58.33 -8.17 19.22
C ILE A 348 -59.84 -8.46 19.22
N ASP A 349 -60.30 -9.33 18.31
CA ASP A 349 -61.71 -9.76 18.25
C ASP A 349 -62.14 -10.53 19.51
N SER A 350 -61.24 -11.30 20.12
CA SER A 350 -61.52 -11.97 21.39
C SER A 350 -61.59 -10.96 22.55
N TYR A 351 -60.72 -9.95 22.55
CA TYR A 351 -60.71 -8.90 23.56
C TYR A 351 -61.96 -8.03 23.49
N SER A 352 -62.40 -7.64 22.28
CA SER A 352 -63.65 -6.87 22.11
C SER A 352 -64.88 -7.64 22.58
N LYS A 353 -64.92 -8.97 22.35
CA LYS A 353 -65.96 -9.85 22.91
C LYS A 353 -65.89 -9.91 24.43
N PHE A 354 -64.70 -9.98 25.01
CA PHE A 354 -64.51 -9.99 26.46
C PHE A 354 -64.96 -8.68 27.11
N ASP A 355 -64.58 -7.54 26.52
CA ASP A 355 -65.00 -6.21 26.98
C ASP A 355 -66.53 -6.06 26.96
N SER A 356 -67.19 -6.52 25.88
CA SER A 356 -68.65 -6.52 25.81
C SER A 356 -69.32 -7.37 26.91
N LYS A 357 -68.68 -8.47 27.34
CA LYS A 357 -69.16 -9.32 28.45
C LYS A 357 -68.91 -8.66 29.80
N LEU A 358 -67.75 -8.05 30.01
CA LEU A 358 -67.45 -7.27 31.21
C LEU A 358 -68.44 -6.13 31.40
N LEU A 359 -68.79 -5.41 30.33
CA LEU A 359 -69.77 -4.33 30.39
C LEU A 359 -71.17 -4.85 30.79
N ARG A 360 -71.58 -6.03 30.30
CA ARG A 360 -72.83 -6.67 30.72
C ARG A 360 -72.78 -7.12 32.19
N PHE A 361 -71.65 -7.68 32.62
CA PHE A 361 -71.45 -8.09 34.00
C PHE A 361 -71.47 -6.90 34.96
N ALA A 362 -70.82 -5.80 34.59
CA ALA A 362 -70.86 -4.54 35.33
C ALA A 362 -72.28 -3.96 35.42
N LYS A 363 -73.07 -4.03 34.34
CA LYS A 363 -74.49 -3.64 34.38
C LYS A 363 -75.33 -4.54 35.29
N LEU A 364 -75.09 -5.85 35.29
CA LEU A 364 -75.78 -6.78 36.19
C LEU A 364 -75.39 -6.56 37.66
N LEU A 365 -74.11 -6.37 37.95
CA LEU A 365 -73.62 -6.02 39.29
C LEU A 365 -74.19 -4.69 39.77
N GLY A 366 -74.19 -3.67 38.91
CA GLY A 366 -74.80 -2.37 39.19
C GLY A 366 -76.30 -2.49 39.48
N GLY A 367 -77.02 -3.31 38.71
CA GLY A 367 -78.43 -3.63 38.96
C GLY A 367 -78.65 -4.36 40.28
N PHE A 368 -77.84 -5.38 40.59
CA PHE A 368 -77.92 -6.14 41.84
C PHE A 368 -77.64 -5.26 43.05
N LEU A 369 -76.57 -4.46 43.02
CA LEU A 369 -76.24 -3.50 44.07
C LEU A 369 -77.36 -2.44 44.22
N GLY A 370 -77.95 -1.98 43.11
CA GLY A 370 -79.10 -1.09 43.13
C GLY A 370 -80.33 -1.71 43.82
N CYS A 371 -80.65 -2.97 43.53
CA CYS A 371 -81.74 -3.70 44.19
C CYS A 371 -81.48 -3.90 45.69
N VAL A 372 -80.26 -4.25 46.09
CA VAL A 372 -79.87 -4.39 47.50
C VAL A 372 -79.97 -3.05 48.22
N ALA A 373 -79.54 -1.96 47.60
CA ALA A 373 -79.67 -0.61 48.15
C ALA A 373 -81.14 -0.21 48.32
N LEU A 374 -82.00 -0.46 47.33
CA LEU A 374 -83.43 -0.18 47.42
C LEU A 374 -84.14 -1.01 48.49
N LEU A 375 -83.79 -2.29 48.64
CA LEU A 375 -84.29 -3.14 49.72
C LEU A 375 -83.83 -2.64 51.09
N GLY A 376 -82.56 -2.22 51.20
CA GLY A 376 -82.02 -1.59 52.41
C GLY A 376 -82.80 -0.31 52.77
N ILE A 377 -83.02 0.58 51.80
CA ILE A 377 -83.81 1.80 51.98
C ILE A 377 -85.24 1.45 52.39
N TYR A 378 -85.89 0.49 51.73
CA TYR A 378 -87.25 0.07 52.05
C TYR A 378 -87.37 -0.46 53.48
N LEU A 379 -86.44 -1.31 53.92
CA LEU A 379 -86.41 -1.85 55.28
C LEU A 379 -86.21 -0.75 56.32
N VAL A 380 -85.28 0.17 56.08
CA VAL A 380 -85.03 1.34 56.94
C VAL A 380 -86.26 2.26 57.01
N CYS A 381 -86.91 2.51 55.87
CA CYS A 381 -88.16 3.26 55.80
C CYS A 381 -89.29 2.61 56.59
N SER A 382 -89.42 1.28 56.53
CA SER A 382 -90.46 0.54 57.26
C SER A 382 -90.23 0.56 58.78
N ALA A 383 -88.97 0.54 59.23
CA ALA A 383 -88.62 0.48 60.64
C ALA A 383 -88.68 1.84 61.35
N ILE A 384 -88.35 2.93 60.64
CA ILE A 384 -88.16 4.25 61.25
C ILE A 384 -89.42 5.14 61.16
N GLY A 385 -90.39 4.78 60.32
CA GLY A 385 -91.59 5.57 60.08
C GLY A 385 -91.30 6.77 59.16
N PHE A 386 -92.19 7.00 58.19
CA PHE A 386 -91.95 7.93 57.07
C PHE A 386 -91.60 9.37 57.51
N GLU A 387 -92.18 9.84 58.61
CA GLU A 387 -91.92 11.19 59.14
C GLU A 387 -90.49 11.40 59.62
N ARG A 388 -89.88 10.39 60.25
CA ARG A 388 -88.49 10.50 60.75
C ARG A 388 -87.48 10.40 59.63
N LEU A 389 -87.82 9.68 58.55
CA LEU A 389 -86.95 9.56 57.38
C LEU A 389 -86.82 10.88 56.61
N ILE A 390 -87.91 11.64 56.47
CA ILE A 390 -87.88 12.98 55.83
C ILE A 390 -86.94 13.92 56.59
N TRP A 391 -86.94 13.87 57.92
CA TRP A 391 -86.03 14.66 58.74
C TRP A 391 -84.56 14.29 58.53
N ILE A 392 -84.25 12.98 58.50
CA ILE A 392 -82.88 12.50 58.28
C ILE A 392 -82.40 12.85 56.87
N ILE A 393 -83.23 12.66 55.84
CA ILE A 393 -82.88 13.02 54.47
C ILE A 393 -82.68 14.53 54.35
N SER A 394 -83.56 15.35 54.92
CA SER A 394 -83.41 16.81 54.91
C SER A 394 -82.12 17.26 55.59
N PHE A 395 -81.75 16.63 56.71
CA PHE A 395 -80.50 16.90 57.41
C PHE A 395 -79.27 16.49 56.57
N LEU A 396 -79.26 15.28 56.02
CA LEU A 396 -78.15 14.79 55.19
C LEU A 396 -77.99 15.59 53.89
N THR A 397 -79.10 16.01 53.26
CA THR A 397 -79.06 16.84 52.06
C THR A 397 -78.53 18.24 52.38
N GLY A 398 -78.88 18.77 53.56
CA GLY A 398 -78.31 20.02 54.10
C GLY A 398 -76.81 19.92 54.34
N VAL A 399 -76.35 18.85 55.00
CA VAL A 399 -74.92 18.61 55.26
C VAL A 399 -74.14 18.40 53.95
N TYR A 400 -74.68 17.63 53.01
CA TYR A 400 -74.02 17.41 51.71
C TYR A 400 -73.94 18.69 50.87
N SER A 401 -75.01 19.49 50.86
CA SER A 401 -75.00 20.78 50.16
C SER A 401 -74.00 21.75 50.81
N GLY A 402 -73.90 21.74 52.14
CA GLY A 402 -72.90 22.50 52.90
C GLY A 402 -71.46 22.07 52.62
N LEU A 403 -71.18 20.76 52.57
CA LEU A 403 -69.86 20.24 52.21
C LEU A 403 -69.47 20.59 50.77
N LYS A 404 -70.43 20.52 49.83
CA LYS A 404 -70.19 20.87 48.43
C LYS A 404 -69.93 22.37 48.24
N THR A 405 -70.61 23.23 48.99
CA THR A 405 -70.30 24.66 48.98
C THR A 405 -68.96 24.95 49.64
N MET A 406 -68.59 24.30 50.74
CA MET A 406 -67.25 24.47 51.34
C MET A 406 -66.11 24.08 50.39
N ASN A 407 -66.28 23.01 49.62
CA ASN A 407 -65.29 22.57 48.63
C ASN A 407 -65.21 23.54 47.42
N LEU A 408 -66.30 24.25 47.11
CA LEU A 408 -66.34 25.28 46.07
C LEU A 408 -65.69 26.60 46.52
N PHE A 409 -65.63 26.84 47.84
CA PHE A 409 -64.93 27.98 48.46
C PHE A 409 -63.49 27.66 48.88
N GLY A 410 -62.97 26.46 48.58
CA GLY A 410 -61.55 26.12 48.75
C GLY A 410 -61.08 26.01 50.20
N PHE A 411 -61.94 25.51 51.10
CA PHE A 411 -61.54 25.08 52.44
C PHE A 411 -61.15 23.61 52.49
#